data_AF-A0A0L0UNN3-F1
#
_entry.id   AF-A0A0L0UNN3-F1
#
_cell.length_a   1.000
_cell.length_b   1.000
_cell.length_c   1.000
_cell.angle_alpha   90.00
_cell.angle_beta   90.00
_cell.angle_gamma   90.00
#
_symmetry.space_group_name_H-M   'P 1'
#
loop_
_entity.id
_entity.type
_entity.pdbx_description
1 polymer ?
#
loop_
_entity_poly.entity_id
_entity_poly.type
_entity_poly.pdbx_seq_one_letter_code
_entity_poly.pdbx_strand_id
1 'polypeptide(L)'
;MSFEDRNIVPGLLAVMMTFKSIEWTFVTGPYQMRTLKIAQGVPVWKNDSEEKPSPNDDKTNWKDLILWTVLLFTSERGLRWSWGSEARGNTRSFSKALLELVRLHVLMVPCLGFVLFSQDWTDYNFHPRRALLSLGVPSFRGLGLLAGCMHSVCTMFLIRCSLEIFWSLPVLMTYLVYPMAKQIGLPPKLTELVNPAGFPPHFGSLFELSSLAHFWGKFWHQKSRRAFKFCGGKPATSLARVLGGSPKVQKACGVMGVFALSGFMHEYRELYKTHVGSYFFCLSNG
;
A
#
# COMPACT_ATOMS: atom_id res chain seq x y z
N MET A 1 1.74 28.69 -1.88
CA MET A 1 2.10 27.31 -1.44
C MET A 1 2.85 26.66 -2.58
N SER A 2 4.13 26.30 -2.38
CA SER A 2 4.95 25.77 -3.47
C SER A 2 4.49 24.37 -3.84
N PHE A 3 4.88 23.88 -5.03
CA PHE A 3 4.58 22.52 -5.47
C PHE A 3 5.27 21.46 -4.59
N GLU A 4 6.38 21.82 -3.93
CA GLU A 4 7.16 20.95 -3.05
C GLU A 4 6.40 20.63 -1.75
N ASP A 5 5.66 21.60 -1.20
CA ASP A 5 4.84 21.43 0.02
C ASP A 5 3.65 20.45 -0.17
N ARG A 6 3.35 20.08 -1.42
CA ARG A 6 2.23 19.20 -1.79
C ARG A 6 2.66 17.77 -2.09
N ASN A 7 3.96 17.48 -2.10
CA ASN A 7 4.45 16.15 -2.41
C ASN A 7 4.28 15.19 -1.23
N ILE A 8 3.33 14.26 -1.34
CA ILE A 8 3.01 13.27 -0.30
C ILE A 8 3.95 12.05 -0.32
N VAL A 9 4.76 11.90 -1.37
CA VAL A 9 5.58 10.70 -1.59
C VAL A 9 6.64 10.51 -0.49
N PRO A 10 7.40 11.53 -0.07
CA PRO A 10 8.37 11.38 1.03
C PRO A 10 7.71 10.95 2.34
N GLY A 11 6.57 11.54 2.69
CA GLY A 11 5.82 11.18 3.90
C GLY A 11 5.31 9.74 3.86
N LEU A 12 4.77 9.29 2.73
CA LEU A 12 4.32 7.91 2.56
C LEU A 12 5.49 6.92 2.69
N LEU A 13 6.62 7.22 2.06
CA LEU A 13 7.84 6.40 2.14
C LEU A 13 8.39 6.36 3.57
N ALA A 14 8.43 7.49 4.26
CA ALA A 14 8.88 7.57 5.65
C ALA A 14 8.02 6.70 6.57
N VAL A 15 6.69 6.81 6.49
CA VAL A 15 5.78 5.98 7.30
C VAL A 15 5.96 4.50 6.99
N MET A 16 6.11 4.14 5.72
CA MET A 16 6.39 2.77 5.31
C MET A 16 7.72 2.25 5.89
N MET A 17 8.77 3.06 5.88
CA MET A 17 10.06 2.72 6.48
C MET A 17 9.92 2.57 7.99
N THR A 18 9.25 3.50 8.67
CA THR A 18 8.98 3.44 10.11
C THR A 18 8.26 2.15 10.50
N PHE A 19 7.19 1.77 9.79
CA PHE A 19 6.50 0.51 10.08
C PHE A 19 7.37 -0.72 9.86
N LYS A 20 8.19 -0.73 8.80
CA LYS A 20 9.16 -1.81 8.58
C LYS A 20 10.20 -1.88 9.69
N SER A 21 10.72 -0.74 10.15
CA SER A 21 11.68 -0.68 11.24
C SER A 21 11.07 -1.14 12.56
N ILE A 22 9.84 -0.72 12.89
CA ILE A 22 9.12 -1.19 14.07
C ILE A 22 8.90 -2.70 13.99
N GLU A 23 8.40 -3.20 12.87
CA GLU A 23 8.19 -4.63 12.70
C GLU A 23 9.50 -5.42 12.86
N TRP A 24 10.59 -4.91 12.30
CA TRP A 24 11.93 -5.48 12.43
C TRP A 24 12.40 -5.54 13.89
N THR A 25 12.18 -4.51 14.71
CA THR A 25 12.59 -4.52 16.13
C THR A 25 11.99 -5.68 16.93
N PHE A 26 10.84 -6.23 16.52
CA PHE A 26 10.07 -7.21 17.29
C PHE A 26 10.03 -8.61 16.69
N VAL A 27 10.81 -8.92 15.64
CA VAL A 27 10.89 -10.29 15.09
C VAL A 27 11.83 -11.14 15.94
N THR A 28 11.33 -12.28 16.42
CA THR A 28 12.10 -13.28 17.17
C THR A 28 12.69 -14.33 16.22
N GLY A 29 13.98 -14.25 15.91
CA GLY A 29 14.72 -15.30 15.17
C GLY A 29 15.72 -14.77 14.12
N PRO A 30 16.60 -15.63 13.59
CA PRO A 30 17.56 -15.25 12.56
C PRO A 30 16.85 -14.85 11.26
N TYR A 31 17.28 -13.73 10.69
CA TYR A 31 16.74 -13.20 9.44
C TYR A 31 17.28 -13.98 8.25
N GLN A 32 16.49 -14.92 7.76
CA GLN A 32 16.80 -15.63 6.53
C GLN A 32 16.03 -15.02 5.37
N MET A 33 16.76 -14.73 4.29
CA MET A 33 16.12 -14.45 3.01
C MET A 33 15.48 -15.75 2.51
N ARG A 34 14.26 -15.63 2.01
CA ARG A 34 13.55 -16.73 1.36
C ARG A 34 14.01 -16.83 -0.08
N THR A 35 14.04 -18.06 -0.60
CA THR A 35 14.25 -18.28 -2.01
C THR A 35 12.91 -18.41 -2.72
N LEU A 36 12.83 -17.83 -3.92
CA LEU A 36 11.67 -17.97 -4.79
C LEU A 36 11.66 -19.37 -5.41
N LYS A 37 10.67 -20.18 -5.07
CA LYS A 37 10.46 -21.51 -5.65
C LYS A 37 9.17 -21.56 -6.46
N ILE A 38 9.16 -22.31 -7.54
CA ILE A 38 7.93 -22.56 -8.30
C ILE A 38 7.22 -23.75 -7.65
N ALA A 39 6.06 -23.51 -7.03
CA ALA A 39 5.20 -24.55 -6.48
C ALA A 39 3.89 -24.58 -7.27
N GLN A 40 3.56 -25.73 -7.88
CA GLN A 40 2.33 -25.90 -8.68
C GLN A 40 2.19 -24.83 -9.79
N GLY A 41 3.30 -24.46 -10.46
CA GLY A 41 3.32 -23.45 -11.51
C GLY A 41 3.23 -22.00 -11.02
N VAL A 42 3.26 -21.75 -9.71
CA VAL A 42 3.16 -20.41 -9.10
C VAL A 42 4.45 -20.06 -8.35
N PRO A 43 4.99 -18.83 -8.52
CA PRO A 43 6.10 -18.34 -7.70
C PRO A 43 5.68 -18.15 -6.23
N VAL A 44 6.30 -18.93 -5.34
CA VAL A 44 6.07 -18.90 -3.89
C VAL A 44 7.41 -18.75 -3.16
N TRP A 45 7.48 -17.79 -2.24
CA TRP A 45 8.63 -17.61 -1.37
C TRP A 45 8.61 -18.64 -0.25
N LYS A 46 9.60 -19.53 -0.21
CA LYS A 46 9.73 -20.57 0.82
C LYS A 46 10.95 -20.29 1.68
N ASN A 47 10.85 -20.62 2.97
CA ASN A 47 12.02 -20.69 3.83
C ASN A 47 12.88 -21.86 3.36
N ASP A 48 14.15 -21.61 3.10
CA ASP A 48 15.14 -22.68 3.02
C ASP A 48 15.50 -23.04 4.46
N SER A 49 14.71 -23.94 5.05
CA SER A 49 15.04 -24.54 6.32
C SER A 49 16.29 -25.40 6.12
N GLU A 50 17.43 -24.95 6.67
CA GLU A 50 18.47 -25.73 7.39
C GLU A 50 19.92 -25.22 7.31
N GLU A 51 20.23 -24.12 6.61
CA GLU A 51 21.57 -23.54 6.77
C GLU A 51 21.64 -22.66 8.02
N LYS A 52 22.21 -23.23 9.10
CA LYS A 52 22.78 -22.43 10.19
C LYS A 52 23.79 -21.44 9.57
N PRO A 53 23.78 -20.15 9.93
CA PRO A 53 24.84 -19.26 9.49
C PRO A 53 26.17 -19.85 9.98
N SER A 54 27.12 -20.10 9.07
CA SER A 54 28.47 -20.45 9.48
C SER A 54 29.06 -19.25 10.22
N PRO A 55 29.77 -19.43 11.36
CA PRO A 55 30.22 -18.31 12.19
C PRO A 55 31.38 -17.49 11.60
N ASN A 56 31.79 -17.70 10.35
CA ASN A 56 33.17 -17.39 9.92
C ASN A 56 33.33 -16.29 8.86
N ASP A 57 32.37 -15.38 8.67
CA ASP A 57 32.61 -14.18 7.83
C ASP A 57 32.41 -12.89 8.64
N ASP A 58 33.32 -12.67 9.59
CA ASP A 58 33.36 -11.56 10.55
C ASP A 58 33.82 -10.21 9.94
N LYS A 59 33.74 -10.05 8.62
CA LYS A 59 33.93 -8.74 7.97
C LYS A 59 32.62 -8.27 7.38
N THR A 60 31.90 -7.47 8.17
CA THR A 60 30.73 -6.71 7.72
C THR A 60 31.14 -5.77 6.57
N ASN A 61 31.03 -6.26 5.35
CA ASN A 61 31.29 -5.49 4.15
C ASN A 61 30.18 -4.45 4.00
N TRP A 62 30.51 -3.16 4.07
CA TRP A 62 29.55 -2.06 3.95
C TRP A 62 28.66 -2.17 2.70
N LYS A 63 29.20 -2.71 1.60
CA LYS A 63 28.43 -2.97 0.38
C LYS A 63 27.33 -4.00 0.59
N ASP A 64 27.62 -5.08 1.32
CA ASP A 64 26.65 -6.11 1.66
C ASP A 64 25.59 -5.58 2.63
N LEU A 65 25.98 -4.74 3.60
CA LEU A 65 25.03 -4.10 4.51
C LEU A 65 24.08 -3.15 3.78
N ILE A 66 24.60 -2.32 2.87
CA ILE A 66 23.77 -1.41 2.05
C ILE A 66 22.81 -2.22 1.18
N LEU A 67 23.31 -3.25 0.49
CA LEU A 67 22.49 -4.08 -0.38
C LEU A 67 21.40 -4.83 0.40
N TRP A 68 21.74 -5.37 1.57
CA TRP A 68 20.79 -6.00 2.49
C TRP A 68 19.70 -5.02 2.93
N THR A 69 20.09 -3.78 3.26
CA THR A 69 19.17 -2.71 3.67
C THR A 69 18.22 -2.33 2.52
N VAL A 70 18.74 -2.19 1.30
CA VAL A 70 17.93 -1.92 0.11
C VAL A 70 16.95 -3.08 -0.15
N LEU A 71 17.39 -4.33 -0.03
CA LEU A 71 16.53 -5.51 -0.17
C LEU A 71 15.43 -5.55 0.89
N LEU A 72 15.71 -5.14 2.13
CA LEU A 72 14.73 -5.06 3.20
C LEU A 72 13.65 -4.01 2.89
N PHE A 73 14.04 -2.80 2.54
CA PHE A 73 13.11 -1.71 2.28
C PHE A 73 12.34 -1.86 0.98
N THR A 74 12.91 -2.51 -0.04
CA THR A 74 12.23 -2.80 -1.32
C THR A 74 11.39 -4.08 -1.29
N SER A 75 11.54 -4.95 -0.29
CA SER A 75 10.75 -6.18 -0.17
C SER A 75 9.27 -5.87 0.11
N GLU A 76 8.41 -6.08 -0.88
CA GLU A 76 6.97 -5.89 -0.73
C GLU A 76 6.37 -6.92 0.24
N ARG A 77 5.60 -6.44 1.22
CA ARG A 77 4.92 -7.27 2.26
C ARG A 77 5.86 -8.17 3.10
N GLY A 78 7.17 -7.98 2.98
CA GLY A 78 8.18 -8.85 3.56
C GLY A 78 8.32 -10.21 2.85
N LEU A 79 7.79 -10.37 1.62
CA LEU A 79 7.76 -11.65 0.90
C LEU A 79 9.12 -12.36 0.85
N ARG A 80 10.20 -11.60 0.67
CA ARG A 80 11.58 -12.10 0.57
C ARG A 80 12.20 -12.53 1.90
N TRP A 81 11.49 -12.39 3.02
CA TRP A 81 12.05 -12.58 4.36
C TRP A 81 11.27 -13.60 5.16
N SER A 82 11.96 -14.28 6.08
CA SER A 82 11.38 -15.28 6.99
C SER A 82 10.23 -14.75 7.84
N TRP A 83 10.27 -13.47 8.23
CA TRP A 83 9.16 -12.80 8.92
C TRP A 83 7.97 -12.54 8.01
N GLY A 84 8.16 -12.48 6.68
CA GLY A 84 7.17 -12.36 5.61
C GLY A 84 5.96 -13.29 5.74
N SER A 85 4.76 -12.88 5.29
CA SER A 85 3.69 -13.86 5.10
C SER A 85 4.09 -14.76 3.93
N GLU A 86 3.95 -16.07 4.05
CA GLU A 86 4.00 -16.95 2.89
C GLU A 86 2.85 -16.56 1.97
N ALA A 87 3.17 -15.81 0.92
CA ALA A 87 2.20 -15.29 -0.01
C ALA A 87 2.72 -15.44 -1.43
N ARG A 88 1.77 -15.63 -2.34
CA ARG A 88 2.05 -15.76 -3.76
C ARG A 88 2.72 -14.47 -4.23
N GLY A 89 3.81 -14.63 -4.97
CA GLY A 89 4.44 -13.51 -5.68
C GLY A 89 3.53 -12.98 -6.79
N ASN A 90 4.03 -12.01 -7.54
CA ASN A 90 3.36 -11.60 -8.76
C ASN A 90 3.31 -12.77 -9.76
N THR A 91 2.11 -13.12 -10.21
CA THR A 91 1.87 -14.20 -11.18
C THR A 91 1.46 -13.67 -12.55
N ARG A 92 1.37 -12.35 -12.71
CA ARG A 92 0.99 -11.73 -13.98
C ARG A 92 2.14 -11.90 -14.99
N SER A 93 1.78 -12.00 -16.27
CA SER A 93 2.75 -11.81 -17.36
C SER A 93 2.83 -10.32 -17.71
N PHE A 94 3.84 -9.93 -18.48
CA PHE A 94 3.96 -8.57 -19.02
C PHE A 94 2.65 -8.11 -19.70
N SER A 95 2.10 -8.91 -20.62
CA SER A 95 0.86 -8.56 -21.35
C SER A 95 -0.34 -8.41 -20.42
N LYS A 96 -0.45 -9.25 -19.38
CA LYS A 96 -1.51 -9.13 -18.37
C LYS A 96 -1.34 -7.88 -17.51
N ALA A 97 -0.10 -7.52 -17.17
CA ALA A 97 0.20 -6.29 -16.43
C ALA A 97 -0.10 -5.04 -17.27
N LEU A 98 0.27 -5.04 -18.55
CA LEU A 98 -0.05 -3.95 -19.49
C LEU A 98 -1.56 -3.81 -19.71
N LEU A 99 -2.27 -4.92 -19.92
CA LEU A 99 -3.72 -4.91 -20.06
C LEU A 99 -4.41 -4.38 -18.80
N GLU A 100 -3.92 -4.75 -17.61
CA GLU A 100 -4.44 -4.21 -16.36
C GLU A 100 -4.21 -2.70 -16.27
N LEU A 101 -3.04 -2.19 -16.68
CA LEU A 101 -2.76 -0.76 -16.72
C LEU A 101 -3.76 -0.02 -17.62
N VAL A 102 -4.06 -0.57 -18.80
CA VAL A 102 -5.08 -0.01 -19.71
C VAL A 102 -6.46 -0.03 -19.06
N ARG A 103 -6.87 -1.15 -18.45
CA ARG A 103 -8.16 -1.26 -17.74
C ARG A 103 -8.30 -0.24 -16.61
N LEU A 104 -7.24 -0.01 -15.84
CA LEU A 104 -7.21 0.99 -14.78
C LEU A 104 -7.41 2.40 -15.33
N HIS A 105 -6.77 2.74 -16.46
CA HIS A 105 -6.97 4.04 -17.11
C HIS A 105 -8.39 4.23 -17.64
N VAL A 106 -8.93 3.21 -18.32
CA VAL A 106 -10.30 3.23 -18.84
C VAL A 106 -11.33 3.43 -17.73
N LEU A 107 -11.09 2.87 -16.52
CA LEU A 107 -11.94 3.11 -15.35
C LEU A 107 -11.68 4.46 -14.69
N MET A 108 -10.41 4.90 -14.62
CA MET A 108 -10.02 6.12 -13.94
C MET A 108 -10.59 7.37 -14.63
N VAL A 109 -10.53 7.45 -15.96
CA VAL A 109 -10.96 8.62 -16.73
C VAL A 109 -12.42 9.02 -16.48
N PRO A 110 -13.43 8.13 -16.57
CA PRO A 110 -14.82 8.50 -16.29
C PRO A 110 -15.03 8.86 -14.81
N CYS A 111 -14.38 8.17 -13.87
CA CYS A 111 -14.44 8.53 -12.45
C CYS A 111 -13.85 9.92 -12.18
N LEU A 112 -12.72 10.24 -12.80
CA LEU A 112 -12.10 11.56 -12.74
C LEU A 112 -13.04 12.62 -13.32
N GLY A 113 -13.60 12.37 -14.49
CA GLY A 113 -14.60 13.27 -15.10
C GLY A 113 -15.77 13.54 -14.14
N PHE A 114 -16.38 12.50 -13.58
CA PHE A 114 -17.50 12.66 -12.64
C PHE A 114 -17.14 13.51 -11.42
N VAL A 115 -15.96 13.26 -10.81
CA VAL A 115 -15.48 14.02 -9.65
C VAL A 115 -15.23 15.49 -10.01
N LEU A 116 -14.55 15.76 -11.13
CA LEU A 116 -14.26 17.13 -11.57
C LEU A 116 -15.52 17.91 -11.94
N PHE A 117 -16.51 17.27 -12.58
CA PHE A 117 -17.81 17.90 -12.89
C PHE A 117 -18.69 18.12 -11.65
N SER A 118 -18.43 17.38 -10.57
CA SER A 118 -19.11 17.57 -9.29
C SER A 118 -18.52 18.73 -8.47
N GLN A 119 -17.34 19.22 -8.85
CA GLN A 119 -16.69 20.35 -8.19
C GLN A 119 -17.01 21.64 -8.95
N ASP A 120 -17.39 22.68 -8.21
CA ASP A 120 -17.49 24.03 -8.76
C ASP A 120 -16.16 24.75 -8.59
N TRP A 121 -15.64 25.29 -9.70
CA TRP A 121 -14.32 25.93 -9.75
C TRP A 121 -14.36 27.42 -9.39
N THR A 122 -15.56 28.01 -9.29
CA THR A 122 -15.72 29.41 -8.92
C THR A 122 -15.76 29.62 -7.41
N ASP A 123 -16.39 28.72 -6.67
CA ASP A 123 -16.56 28.83 -5.21
C ASP A 123 -15.89 27.68 -4.44
N TYR A 124 -15.27 26.73 -5.15
CA TYR A 124 -14.64 25.52 -4.60
C TYR A 124 -15.61 24.64 -3.78
N ASN A 125 -16.92 24.80 -3.97
CA ASN A 125 -17.92 23.97 -3.31
C ASN A 125 -18.21 22.69 -4.08
N PHE A 126 -18.74 21.73 -3.34
CA PHE A 126 -19.05 20.40 -3.84
C PHE A 126 -20.55 20.27 -4.18
N HIS A 127 -20.84 20.01 -5.46
CA HIS A 127 -22.18 19.91 -6.02
C HIS A 127 -22.37 18.61 -6.82
N PRO A 128 -22.61 17.47 -6.13
CA PRO A 128 -22.62 16.15 -6.76
C PRO A 128 -23.68 16.01 -7.85
N ARG A 129 -24.80 16.71 -7.72
CA ARG A 129 -25.92 16.67 -8.68
C ARG A 129 -25.54 17.22 -10.05
N ARG A 130 -24.57 18.12 -10.13
CA ARG A 130 -24.21 18.85 -11.35
C ARG A 130 -23.80 17.88 -12.47
N ALA A 131 -22.98 16.89 -12.15
CA ALA A 131 -22.55 15.87 -13.11
C ALA A 131 -23.72 15.04 -13.68
N LEU A 132 -24.71 14.69 -12.85
CA LEU A 132 -25.88 13.94 -13.32
C LEU A 132 -26.85 14.81 -14.11
N LEU A 133 -27.08 16.04 -13.67
CA LEU A 133 -27.92 17.00 -14.39
C LEU A 133 -27.32 17.33 -15.77
N SER A 134 -26.00 17.48 -15.87
CA SER A 134 -25.33 17.70 -17.17
C SER A 134 -25.39 16.49 -18.10
N LEU A 135 -25.58 15.29 -17.56
CA LEU A 135 -25.82 14.06 -18.32
C LEU A 135 -27.30 13.88 -18.70
N GLY A 136 -28.16 14.84 -18.36
CA GLY A 136 -29.60 14.81 -18.67
C GLY A 136 -30.45 13.99 -17.69
N VAL A 137 -29.91 13.60 -16.53
CA VAL A 137 -30.70 12.90 -15.50
C VAL A 137 -31.72 13.89 -14.92
N PRO A 138 -33.03 13.57 -14.91
CA PRO A 138 -34.05 14.48 -14.39
C PRO A 138 -33.88 14.71 -12.89
N SER A 139 -34.26 15.90 -12.42
CA SER A 139 -34.24 16.23 -11.00
C SER A 139 -35.37 15.51 -10.25
N PHE A 140 -35.02 14.77 -9.19
CA PHE A 140 -35.97 14.12 -8.28
C PHE A 140 -35.45 14.19 -6.83
N ARG A 141 -36.33 13.96 -5.84
CA ARG A 141 -36.02 14.12 -4.40
C ARG A 141 -34.78 13.35 -3.93
N GLY A 142 -34.50 12.19 -4.52
CA GLY A 142 -33.35 11.34 -4.19
C GLY A 142 -32.07 11.61 -4.98
N LEU A 143 -32.09 12.54 -5.95
CA LEU A 143 -30.94 12.77 -6.84
C LEU A 143 -29.68 13.19 -6.08
N GLY A 144 -29.84 13.98 -5.02
CA GLY A 144 -28.70 14.41 -4.18
C GLY A 144 -28.01 13.23 -3.49
N LEU A 145 -28.78 12.29 -2.93
CA LEU A 145 -28.24 11.10 -2.27
C LEU A 145 -27.54 10.19 -3.29
N LEU A 146 -28.20 9.92 -4.42
CA LEU A 146 -27.64 9.10 -5.49
C LEU A 146 -26.32 9.71 -6.01
N ALA A 147 -26.32 11.01 -6.30
CA ALA A 147 -25.16 11.72 -6.80
C ALA A 147 -24.02 11.72 -5.76
N GLY A 148 -24.34 11.88 -4.47
CA GLY A 148 -23.38 11.78 -3.38
C GLY A 148 -22.74 10.39 -3.29
N CYS A 149 -23.56 9.33 -3.33
CA CYS A 149 -23.07 7.94 -3.34
C CYS A 149 -22.18 7.68 -4.57
N MET A 150 -22.62 8.09 -5.77
CA MET A 150 -21.83 7.95 -7.00
C MET A 150 -20.50 8.69 -6.91
N HIS A 151 -20.50 9.90 -6.35
CA HIS A 151 -19.27 10.65 -6.14
C HIS A 151 -18.30 9.93 -5.20
N SER A 152 -18.77 9.44 -4.06
CA SER A 152 -17.94 8.67 -3.12
C SER A 152 -17.35 7.42 -3.78
N VAL A 153 -18.15 6.70 -4.56
CA VAL A 153 -17.69 5.53 -5.32
C VAL A 153 -16.65 5.93 -6.37
N CYS A 154 -16.89 6.97 -7.17
CA CYS A 154 -15.94 7.47 -8.16
C CYS A 154 -14.63 7.94 -7.51
N THR A 155 -14.71 8.65 -6.37
CA THR A 155 -13.55 9.10 -5.61
C THR A 155 -12.72 7.91 -5.11
N MET A 156 -13.36 6.88 -4.56
CA MET A 156 -12.70 5.65 -4.13
C MET A 156 -11.99 4.96 -5.30
N PHE A 157 -12.66 4.82 -6.45
CA PHE A 157 -12.07 4.23 -7.65
C PHE A 157 -10.93 5.07 -8.22
N LEU A 158 -11.06 6.39 -8.21
CA LEU A 158 -10.01 7.31 -8.63
C LEU A 158 -8.76 7.14 -7.76
N ILE A 159 -8.89 7.18 -6.44
CA ILE A 159 -7.77 6.96 -5.50
C ILE A 159 -7.12 5.60 -5.73
N ARG A 160 -7.94 4.54 -5.87
CA ARG A 160 -7.45 3.19 -6.16
C ARG A 160 -6.66 3.15 -7.45
N CYS A 161 -7.24 3.62 -8.56
CA CYS A 161 -6.64 3.52 -9.88
C CYS A 161 -5.35 4.35 -9.94
N SER A 162 -5.35 5.56 -9.42
CA SER A 162 -4.16 6.41 -9.36
C SER A 162 -3.01 5.73 -8.61
N LEU A 163 -3.28 5.12 -7.46
CA LEU A 163 -2.25 4.42 -6.69
C LEU A 163 -1.78 3.13 -7.39
N GLU A 164 -2.70 2.31 -7.93
CA GLU A 164 -2.31 1.09 -8.64
C GLU A 164 -1.52 1.42 -9.93
N ILE A 165 -1.88 2.47 -10.68
CA ILE A 165 -1.13 2.95 -11.85
C ILE A 165 0.26 3.41 -11.44
N PHE A 166 0.37 4.24 -10.41
CA PHE A 166 1.64 4.74 -9.88
C PHE A 166 2.61 3.60 -9.56
N TRP A 167 2.13 2.51 -8.96
CA TRP A 167 2.96 1.35 -8.65
C TRP A 167 3.11 0.35 -9.80
N SER A 168 2.14 0.24 -10.70
CA SER A 168 2.18 -0.72 -11.82
C SER A 168 3.21 -0.34 -12.88
N LEU A 169 3.46 0.96 -13.07
CA LEU A 169 4.44 1.45 -14.04
C LEU A 169 5.88 0.96 -13.73
N PRO A 170 6.44 1.16 -12.52
CA PRO A 170 7.72 0.57 -12.15
C PRO A 170 7.73 -0.95 -12.28
N VAL A 171 6.65 -1.64 -11.89
CA VAL A 171 6.55 -3.10 -12.02
C VAL A 171 6.59 -3.54 -13.48
N LEU A 172 5.96 -2.80 -14.40
CA LEU A 172 6.04 -3.12 -15.82
C LEU A 172 7.48 -3.05 -16.34
N MET A 173 8.25 -2.05 -15.87
CA MET A 173 9.67 -1.94 -16.20
C MET A 173 10.49 -3.14 -15.70
N THR A 174 10.12 -3.72 -14.54
CA THR A 174 10.83 -4.91 -14.03
C THR A 174 10.77 -6.12 -14.95
N TYR A 175 9.71 -6.28 -15.75
CA TYR A 175 9.61 -7.35 -16.75
C TYR A 175 10.61 -7.18 -17.91
N LEU A 176 11.05 -5.95 -18.18
CA LEU A 176 12.07 -5.66 -19.20
C LEU A 176 13.47 -5.76 -18.59
N VAL A 177 13.66 -5.18 -17.40
CA VAL A 177 14.97 -5.09 -16.73
C VAL A 177 15.43 -6.44 -16.20
N TYR A 178 14.54 -7.31 -15.71
CA TYR A 178 14.92 -8.59 -15.10
C TYR A 178 15.59 -9.57 -16.08
N PRO A 179 15.06 -9.81 -17.30
CA PRO A 179 15.76 -10.60 -18.31
C PRO A 179 17.12 -10.01 -18.69
N MET A 180 17.21 -8.69 -18.86
CA MET A 180 18.47 -8.02 -19.17
C MET A 180 19.51 -8.17 -18.04
N ALA A 181 19.09 -8.00 -16.79
CA ALA A 181 19.93 -8.20 -15.61
C ALA A 181 20.49 -9.63 -15.54
N LYS A 182 19.66 -10.64 -15.87
CA LYS A 182 20.10 -12.03 -15.99
C LYS A 182 21.10 -12.23 -17.11
N GLN A 183 20.85 -11.64 -18.28
CA GLN A 183 21.71 -11.78 -19.45
C GLN A 183 23.09 -11.15 -19.24
N ILE A 184 23.17 -10.02 -18.52
CA ILE A 184 24.42 -9.34 -18.18
C ILE A 184 25.19 -10.08 -17.05
N GLY A 185 24.56 -11.06 -16.39
CA GLY A 185 25.19 -11.82 -15.32
C GLY A 185 25.33 -11.03 -14.01
N LEU A 186 24.39 -10.14 -13.71
CA LEU A 186 24.40 -9.38 -12.45
C LEU A 186 24.30 -10.34 -11.24
N PRO A 187 24.95 -9.99 -10.11
CA PRO A 187 24.88 -10.77 -8.87
C PRO A 187 23.44 -11.15 -8.49
N PRO A 188 23.18 -12.37 -7.99
CA PRO A 188 21.82 -12.85 -7.71
C PRO A 188 20.98 -11.90 -6.85
N LYS A 189 21.59 -11.32 -5.81
CA LYS A 189 20.94 -10.33 -4.92
C LYS A 189 20.46 -9.07 -5.67
N LEU A 190 21.24 -8.58 -6.64
CA LEU A 190 20.88 -7.41 -7.46
C LEU A 190 19.81 -7.77 -8.50
N THR A 191 19.95 -8.93 -9.13
CA THR A 191 18.97 -9.44 -10.10
C THR A 191 17.61 -9.66 -9.43
N GLU A 192 17.57 -10.11 -8.17
CA GLU A 192 16.33 -10.28 -7.42
C GLU A 192 15.64 -8.97 -7.07
N LEU A 193 16.35 -7.83 -6.95
CA LEU A 193 15.71 -6.52 -6.70
C LEU A 193 14.69 -6.18 -7.77
N VAL A 194 15.01 -6.50 -9.02
CA VAL A 194 14.18 -6.23 -10.20
C VAL A 194 13.33 -7.43 -10.59
N ASN A 195 13.23 -8.49 -9.79
CA ASN A 195 12.38 -9.63 -10.13
C ASN A 195 10.89 -9.25 -10.04
N PRO A 196 10.10 -9.34 -11.15
CA PRO A 196 8.69 -8.98 -11.15
C PRO A 196 7.86 -9.78 -10.15
N ALA A 197 8.26 -11.03 -9.84
CA ALA A 197 7.59 -11.86 -8.85
C ALA A 197 7.62 -11.26 -7.42
N GLY A 198 8.55 -10.34 -7.16
CA GLY A 198 8.66 -9.59 -5.91
C GLY A 198 7.60 -8.50 -5.72
N PHE A 199 6.81 -8.18 -6.75
CA PHE A 199 5.89 -7.03 -6.74
C PHE A 199 4.43 -7.43 -6.96
N PRO A 200 3.74 -7.96 -5.93
CA PRO A 200 2.34 -8.36 -6.05
C PRO A 200 1.40 -7.13 -6.22
N PRO A 201 0.22 -7.29 -6.85
CA PRO A 201 -0.77 -6.20 -7.04
C PRO A 201 -1.19 -5.53 -5.72
N HIS A 202 -1.33 -4.21 -5.66
CA HIS A 202 -1.58 -3.51 -4.37
C HIS A 202 -3.04 -3.61 -3.93
N PHE A 203 -3.95 -3.72 -4.89
CA PHE A 203 -5.36 -4.00 -4.66
C PHE A 203 -5.73 -5.42 -5.10
N GLY A 204 -6.74 -5.98 -4.44
CA GLY A 204 -7.34 -7.25 -4.84
C GLY A 204 -8.19 -7.13 -6.11
N SER A 205 -8.78 -8.26 -6.52
CA SER A 205 -9.76 -8.28 -7.62
C SER A 205 -11.05 -7.59 -7.20
N LEU A 206 -11.52 -6.65 -8.03
CA LEU A 206 -12.79 -5.94 -7.80
C LEU A 206 -14.01 -6.88 -7.84
N PHE A 207 -13.93 -7.92 -8.66
CA PHE A 207 -15.04 -8.83 -8.92
C PHE A 207 -15.18 -9.93 -7.86
N GLU A 208 -14.26 -9.99 -6.90
CA GLU A 208 -14.28 -10.98 -5.82
C GLU A 208 -14.81 -10.40 -4.49
N LEU A 209 -15.26 -9.15 -4.49
CA LEU A 209 -15.79 -8.49 -3.29
C LEU A 209 -17.08 -9.17 -2.81
N SER A 210 -17.01 -9.82 -1.65
CA SER A 210 -18.12 -10.60 -1.07
C SER A 210 -18.63 -10.07 0.27
N SER A 211 -17.89 -9.18 0.92
CA SER A 211 -18.28 -8.53 2.18
C SER A 211 -17.39 -7.33 2.48
N LEU A 212 -17.81 -6.48 3.41
CA LEU A 212 -16.98 -5.36 3.91
C LEU A 212 -15.67 -5.85 4.55
N ALA A 213 -15.71 -6.99 5.25
CA ALA A 213 -14.52 -7.65 5.78
C ALA A 213 -13.60 -8.13 4.66
N HIS A 214 -14.16 -8.58 3.53
CA HIS A 214 -13.36 -8.94 2.35
C HIS A 214 -12.74 -7.69 1.70
N PHE A 215 -13.50 -6.60 1.60
CA PHE A 215 -13.04 -5.32 1.06
C PHE A 215 -11.81 -4.80 1.81
N TRP A 216 -11.90 -4.57 3.12
CA TRP A 216 -10.77 -4.08 3.92
C TRP A 216 -9.70 -5.15 4.13
N GLY A 217 -10.11 -6.42 4.16
CA GLY A 217 -9.25 -7.53 4.52
C GLY A 217 -8.36 -8.02 3.38
N LYS A 218 -8.84 -8.09 2.13
CA LYS A 218 -8.07 -8.66 1.02
C LYS A 218 -8.06 -7.81 -0.25
N PHE A 219 -8.89 -6.78 -0.33
CA PHE A 219 -8.98 -5.92 -1.50
C PHE A 219 -8.22 -4.59 -1.34
N TRP A 220 -8.46 -3.85 -0.25
CA TRP A 220 -7.92 -2.50 -0.05
C TRP A 220 -6.48 -2.51 0.49
N HIS A 221 -5.59 -1.64 -0.02
CA HIS A 221 -4.19 -1.43 0.41
C HIS A 221 -3.45 -2.65 0.99
N GLN A 222 -3.28 -3.70 0.19
CA GLN A 222 -2.70 -4.96 0.68
C GLN A 222 -1.23 -4.85 1.10
N LYS A 223 -0.52 -3.80 0.64
CA LYS A 223 0.85 -3.48 1.05
C LYS A 223 0.94 -3.04 2.53
N SER A 224 0.00 -2.20 2.98
CA SER A 224 -0.02 -1.66 4.35
C SER A 224 -0.72 -2.58 5.35
N ARG A 225 -1.50 -3.56 4.87
CA ARG A 225 -2.27 -4.50 5.71
C ARG A 225 -1.46 -5.12 6.84
N ARG A 226 -0.25 -5.56 6.53
CA ARG A 226 0.64 -6.21 7.49
C ARG A 226 1.06 -5.25 8.59
N ALA A 227 1.58 -4.08 8.21
CA ALA A 227 1.96 -3.02 9.12
C ALA A 227 0.80 -2.63 10.04
N PHE A 228 -0.41 -2.43 9.51
CA PHE A 228 -1.56 -2.09 10.34
C PHE A 228 -1.97 -3.21 11.31
N LYS A 229 -1.94 -4.47 10.87
CA LYS A 229 -2.18 -5.59 11.78
C LYS A 229 -1.11 -5.69 12.85
N PHE A 230 0.14 -5.44 12.51
CA PHE A 230 1.27 -5.55 13.42
C PHE A 230 1.29 -4.40 14.44
N CYS A 231 1.22 -3.16 13.97
CA CYS A 231 1.36 -1.95 14.79
C CYS A 231 0.05 -1.51 15.46
N GLY A 232 -1.10 -1.74 14.82
CA GLY A 232 -2.41 -1.35 15.37
C GLY A 232 -3.18 -2.54 15.96
N GLY A 233 -3.33 -3.60 15.17
CA GLY A 233 -4.18 -4.73 15.54
C GLY A 233 -3.66 -5.57 16.70
N LYS A 234 -2.41 -6.04 16.63
CA LYS A 234 -1.82 -6.89 17.68
C LYS A 234 -1.75 -6.20 19.04
N PRO A 235 -1.29 -4.93 19.17
CA PRO A 235 -1.28 -4.24 20.46
C PRO A 235 -2.67 -4.06 21.04
N ALA A 236 -3.66 -3.66 20.24
CA ALA A 236 -5.03 -3.49 20.70
C ALA A 236 -5.67 -4.83 21.15
N THR A 237 -5.42 -5.91 20.42
CA THR A 237 -5.84 -7.26 20.83
C THR A 237 -5.13 -7.70 22.12
N SER A 238 -3.84 -7.41 22.27
CA SER A 238 -3.06 -7.75 23.46
C SER A 238 -3.56 -7.00 24.69
N LEU A 239 -3.80 -5.70 24.57
CA LEU A 239 -4.36 -4.87 25.64
C LEU A 239 -5.73 -5.40 26.08
N ALA A 240 -6.62 -5.69 25.12
CA ALA A 240 -7.93 -6.27 25.43
C ALA A 240 -7.82 -7.62 26.16
N ARG A 241 -6.80 -8.44 25.84
CA ARG A 241 -6.55 -9.71 26.53
C ARG A 241 -6.09 -9.49 27.98
N VAL A 242 -5.14 -8.57 28.19
CA VAL A 242 -4.63 -8.24 29.53
C VAL A 242 -5.74 -7.70 30.44
N LEU A 243 -6.69 -6.97 29.87
CA LEU A 243 -7.88 -6.45 30.58
C LEU A 243 -9.00 -7.50 30.77
N GLY A 244 -8.74 -8.79 30.50
CA GLY A 244 -9.73 -9.86 30.68
C GLY A 244 -10.84 -9.91 29.61
N GLY A 245 -10.66 -9.24 28.47
CA GLY A 245 -11.64 -9.21 27.40
C GLY A 245 -11.86 -10.59 26.75
N SER A 246 -13.11 -10.92 26.45
CA SER A 246 -13.48 -12.17 25.76
C SER A 246 -12.86 -12.25 24.35
N PRO A 247 -12.78 -13.43 23.71
CA PRO A 247 -12.25 -13.57 22.35
C PRO A 247 -12.95 -12.68 21.31
N LYS A 248 -14.26 -12.44 21.46
CA LYS A 248 -15.02 -11.52 20.60
C LYS A 248 -14.57 -10.08 20.78
N VAL A 249 -14.38 -9.65 22.03
CA VAL A 249 -13.88 -8.30 22.38
C VAL A 249 -12.46 -8.11 21.87
N GLN A 250 -11.56 -9.08 22.09
CA GLN A 250 -10.19 -9.06 21.57
C GLN A 250 -10.14 -8.88 20.05
N LYS A 251 -11.02 -9.57 19.31
CA LYS A 251 -11.13 -9.43 17.86
C LYS A 251 -11.65 -8.05 17.46
N ALA A 252 -12.67 -7.54 18.14
CA ALA A 252 -13.21 -6.21 17.89
C ALA A 252 -12.15 -5.11 18.16
N CYS A 253 -11.47 -5.16 19.31
CA CYS A 253 -10.38 -4.24 19.63
C CYS A 253 -9.24 -4.31 18.61
N GLY A 254 -8.88 -5.50 18.12
CA GLY A 254 -7.89 -5.64 17.06
C GLY A 254 -8.30 -4.95 15.75
N VAL A 255 -9.58 -5.06 15.36
CA VAL A 255 -10.12 -4.35 14.19
C VAL A 255 -10.11 -2.84 14.42
N MET A 256 -10.54 -2.39 15.60
CA MET A 256 -10.53 -0.97 15.98
C MET A 256 -9.11 -0.38 15.96
N GLY A 257 -8.11 -1.09 16.49
CA GLY A 257 -6.71 -0.65 16.47
C GLY A 257 -6.15 -0.49 15.06
N VAL A 258 -6.51 -1.38 14.13
CA VAL A 258 -6.16 -1.25 12.70
C VAL A 258 -6.75 0.02 12.09
N PHE A 259 -8.05 0.26 12.31
CA PHE A 259 -8.73 1.44 11.75
C PHE A 259 -8.30 2.74 12.42
N ALA A 260 -8.05 2.75 13.72
CA ALA A 260 -7.54 3.91 14.45
C ALA A 260 -6.18 4.35 13.91
N LEU A 261 -5.26 3.41 13.70
CA LEU A 261 -3.96 3.70 13.09
C LEU A 261 -4.09 4.20 11.65
N SER A 262 -5.00 3.60 10.87
CA SER A 262 -5.28 4.06 9.50
C SER A 262 -5.86 5.47 9.49
N GLY A 263 -6.80 5.79 10.38
CA GLY A 263 -7.42 7.11 10.52
C GLY A 263 -6.40 8.17 10.92
N PHE A 264 -5.56 7.87 11.92
CA PHE A 264 -4.47 8.75 12.33
C PHE A 264 -3.55 9.11 11.17
N MET A 265 -3.21 8.15 10.29
CA MET A 265 -2.41 8.43 9.10
C MET A 265 -3.11 9.33 8.07
N HIS A 266 -4.43 9.21 7.93
CA HIS A 266 -5.20 10.08 7.05
C HIS A 266 -5.29 11.51 7.60
N GLU A 267 -5.37 11.67 8.92
CA GLU A 267 -5.48 12.96 9.59
C GLU A 267 -4.14 13.64 9.88
N TYR A 268 -3.04 12.89 9.98
CA TYR A 268 -1.71 13.41 10.31
C TYR A 268 -1.28 14.58 9.41
N ARG A 269 -1.69 14.56 8.13
CA ARG A 269 -1.44 15.65 7.18
C ARG A 269 -2.16 16.94 7.57
N GLU A 270 -3.39 16.84 8.06
CA GLU A 270 -4.15 18.01 8.49
C GLU A 270 -3.63 18.54 9.82
N LEU A 271 -3.33 17.67 10.80
CA LEU A 271 -2.70 18.06 12.07
C LEU A 271 -1.34 18.75 11.91
N TYR A 272 -0.50 18.27 10.98
CA TYR A 272 0.78 18.91 10.66
C TYR A 272 0.58 20.31 10.07
N LYS A 273 -0.42 20.52 9.21
CA LYS A 273 -0.73 21.83 8.63
C LYS A 273 -1.27 22.81 9.67
N THR A 274 -2.18 22.40 10.56
CA THR A 274 -2.77 23.29 11.58
C THR A 274 -1.76 23.72 12.63
N HIS A 275 -0.84 22.83 13.04
CA HIS A 275 0.13 23.18 14.07
C HIS A 275 1.37 23.91 13.54
N VAL A 276 1.96 23.49 12.41
CA VAL A 276 3.16 24.16 11.88
C VAL A 276 2.83 25.52 11.22
N GLY A 277 1.63 25.66 10.63
CA GLY A 277 1.14 26.95 10.14
C GLY A 277 0.86 27.98 11.25
N SER A 278 0.50 27.52 12.45
CA SER A 278 0.24 28.41 13.60
C SER A 278 1.53 28.93 14.25
N TYR A 279 2.62 28.16 14.23
CA TYR A 279 3.92 28.62 14.73
C TYR A 279 4.61 29.62 13.80
N PHE A 280 4.36 29.56 12.48
CA PHE A 280 4.91 30.54 11.54
C PHE A 280 4.13 31.87 11.53
N PHE A 281 2.84 31.86 11.86
CA PHE A 281 2.03 33.08 11.95
C PHE A 281 2.18 33.81 13.30
N CYS A 282 2.52 33.11 14.39
CA CYS A 282 2.81 33.72 15.69
C CYS A 282 4.25 34.26 15.83
N LEU A 283 5.19 33.89 14.95
CA LEU A 283 6.57 34.39 14.96
C LEU A 283 6.85 35.51 13.94
N SER A 284 5.82 35.99 13.23
CA SER A 284 5.92 37.10 12.27
C SER A 284 5.22 38.39 12.75
N ASN A 285 4.73 38.43 14.00
CA ASN A 285 4.17 39.62 14.65
C ASN A 285 4.84 39.87 16.02
N GLY A 286 6.18 39.80 16.03
CA GLY A 286 7.03 40.30 17.10
C GLY A 286 8.01 41.31 16.54
#